data_AF-A0AAE3D3Z6-F1
#
_entry.id   AF-A0AAE3D3Z6-F1
#
_cell.length_a   1.000
_cell.length_b   1.000
_cell.length_c   1.000
_cell.angle_alpha   90.00
_cell.angle_beta   90.00
_cell.angle_gamma   90.00
#
_symmetry.space_group_name_H-M   'P 1'
#
loop_
_entity.id
_entity.type
_entity.pdbx_description
1 polymer ?
#
loop_
_entity_poly.entity_id
_entity_poly.type
_entity_poly.pdbx_seq_one_letter_code
_entity_poly.pdbx_strand_id
1 'polypeptide(L)' 'MSLENQLAELKYDYVRLQGDLEKRESLDLDTSALVRQLKDIENEIRNVRAQMQD' A
#
# COMPACT_ATOMS: atom_id res chain seq x y z
N MET A 1 -5.29 -12.32 -13.73
CA MET A 1 -5.84 -11.07 -13.20
C MET A 1 -5.43 -9.94 -14.13
N SER A 2 -6.27 -8.93 -14.37
CA SER A 2 -5.87 -7.74 -15.14
C SER A 2 -5.01 -6.81 -14.29
N LEU A 3 -4.20 -5.95 -14.92
CA LEU A 3 -3.44 -4.91 -14.22
C LEU A 3 -4.36 -3.95 -13.44
N GLU A 4 -5.58 -3.73 -13.93
CA GLU A 4 -6.60 -2.94 -13.25
C GLU A 4 -7.05 -3.59 -11.93
N ASN A 5 -7.26 -4.91 -11.92
CA ASN A 5 -7.60 -5.64 -10.71
C ASN A 5 -6.44 -5.62 -9.70
N GLN A 6 -5.21 -5.84 -10.18
CA GLN A 6 -4.02 -5.76 -9.34
C GLN A 6 -3.85 -4.36 -8.73
N LEU A 7 -4.08 -3.31 -9.52
CA LEU A 7 -4.03 -1.93 -9.03
C LEU A 7 -5.13 -1.64 -8.00
N ALA A 8 -6.33 -2.21 -8.17
CA ALA A 8 -7.43 -2.07 -7.22
C ALA A 8 -7.10 -2.76 -5.88
N GLU A 9 -6.54 -3.97 -5.93
CA GLU A 9 -6.10 -4.71 -4.75
C GLU A 9 -4.99 -3.95 -4.00
N LEU A 10 -3.94 -3.50 -4.69
CA LEU A 10 -2.85 -2.73 -4.09
C LEU A 10 -3.35 -1.45 -3.41
N LYS A 11 -4.29 -0.73 -4.02
CA LYS A 11 -4.89 0.47 -3.42
C LYS A 11 -5.74 0.13 -2.19
N TYR A 12 -6.48 -0.97 -2.23
CA TYR A 12 -7.27 -1.43 -1.09
C TYR A 12 -6.37 -1.77 0.10
N ASP A 13 -5.30 -2.52 -0.14
CA ASP A 13 -4.34 -2.90 0.89
C ASP A 13 -3.60 -1.68 1.45
N TYR A 14 -3.23 -0.71 0.60
CA TYR A 14 -2.64 0.56 1.04
C TYR A 14 -3.54 1.30 2.03
N VAL A 15 -4.82 1.52 1.69
CA VAL A 15 -5.78 2.23 2.56
C VAL A 15 -5.99 1.49 3.86
N ARG A 16 -6.10 0.16 3.81
CA ARG A 16 -6.24 -0.68 5.01
C ARG A 16 -5.03 -0.54 5.93
N LEU A 17 -3.81 -0.62 5.40
CA LEU A 17 -2.58 -0.51 6.18
C LEU A 17 -2.37 0.90 6.73
N GLN A 18 -2.84 1.95 6.05
CA GLN A 18 -2.87 3.30 6.62
C GLN A 18 -3.76 3.37 7.86
N GLY A 19 -4.96 2.78 7.81
CA GLY A 19 -5.82 2.72 8.99
C GLY A 19 -5.22 1.91 10.15
N ASP A 20 -4.45 0.86 9.85
CA ASP A 20 -3.72 0.09 10.87
C ASP A 20 -2.51 0.86 11.41
N LEU A 21 -1.86 1.67 10.59
CA LEU A 21 -0.79 2.59 10.99
C LEU A 21 -1.32 3.62 11.99
N GLU A 22 -2.40 4.33 11.65
CA GLU A 22 -3.01 5.34 12.53
C GLU A 22 -3.39 4.76 13.90
N LYS A 23 -3.97 3.55 13.92
CA LYS A 23 -4.27 2.84 15.17
C LYS A 23 -3.01 2.55 15.98
N ARG A 24 -1.92 2.07 15.34
CA ARG A 24 -0.68 1.79 16.05
C ARG A 24 -0.01 3.05 16.58
N GLU A 25 -0.02 4.14 15.80
CA GLU A 25 0.47 5.45 16.25
C GLU A 25 -0.32 5.95 17.46
N SER A 26 -1.65 5.79 17.46
CA SER A 26 -2.49 6.18 18.61
C SER A 26 -2.20 5.40 19.90
N LEU A 27 -1.60 4.21 19.77
CA LEU A 27 -1.23 3.34 20.88
C LEU A 27 0.27 3.44 21.22
N ASP A 28 1.00 4.36 20.59
CA ASP A 28 2.45 4.56 20.73
C ASP A 28 3.26 3.26 20.49
N LEU A 29 2.78 2.42 19.56
CA LEU A 29 3.40 1.17 19.17
C LEU A 29 4.39 1.38 18.03
N ASP A 30 5.37 0.48 17.87
CA ASP A 30 6.28 0.52 16.73
C ASP A 30 5.53 0.40 15.39
N THR A 31 5.76 1.38 14.53
CA THR A 31 5.16 1.49 13.20
C THR A 31 6.15 1.25 12.07
N SER A 32 7.43 1.03 12.38
CA SER A 32 8.51 0.95 11.39
C SER A 32 8.29 -0.12 10.31
N ALA A 33 7.65 -1.23 10.68
CA ALA A 33 7.29 -2.30 9.74
C ALA A 33 6.13 -1.90 8.81
N LEU A 34 5.09 -1.25 9.33
CA LEU A 34 3.95 -0.79 8.53
C LEU A 34 4.37 0.30 7.54
N VAL A 35 5.22 1.23 7.97
CA VAL A 35 5.75 2.28 7.09
C VAL A 35 6.56 1.69 5.93
N ARG A 36 7.32 0.61 6.16
CA ARG A 36 8.03 -0.10 5.08
C ARG A 36 7.05 -0.75 4.11
N GLN A 37 6.06 -1.46 4.62
CA GLN A 37 5.03 -2.11 3.78
C GLN A 37 4.25 -1.10 2.92
N LEU A 38 3.90 0.06 3.48
CA LEU A 38 3.23 1.12 2.72
C LEU A 38 4.11 1.65 1.57
N LYS A 39 5.41 1.81 1.79
CA LYS A 39 6.36 2.21 0.73
C LYS A 39 6.50 1.16 -0.35
N ASP A 40 6.52 -0.11 0.03
CA ASP A 40 6.60 -1.22 -0.93
C ASP A 40 5.35 -1.26 -1.81
N ILE A 41 4.16 -1.12 -1.22
CA ILE A 41 2.89 -1.04 -1.97
C ILE A 41 2.86 0.18 -2.89
N GLU A 42 3.37 1.35 -2.45
CA GLU A 42 3.48 2.52 -3.34
C GLU A 42 4.36 2.25 -4.55
N ASN A 43 5.49 1.56 -4.36
CA ASN A 43 6.38 1.21 -5.46
C ASN A 43 5.70 0.23 -6.42
N GLU A 44 4.98 -0.76 -5.91
CA GLU A 44 4.21 -1.70 -6.74
C GLU A 44 3.09 -0.99 -7.52
N ILE A 45 2.36 -0.06 -6.89
CA ILE A 45 1.35 0.77 -7.57
C ILE A 45 1.99 1.56 -8.72
N ARG A 46 3.16 2.17 -8.51
CA ARG A 46 3.89 2.90 -9.57
C ARG A 46 4.27 1.96 -10.71
N ASN A 47 4.78 0.77 -10.40
CA ASN A 47 5.19 -0.22 -11.40
C ASN A 47 4.00 -0.71 -12.23
N VAL A 48 2.87 -1.04 -11.59
CA VAL A 48 1.66 -1.48 -12.30
C VAL A 48 1.12 -0.36 -13.19
N ARG A 49 1.10 0.88 -12.70
CA ARG A 49 0.69 2.04 -13.52
C ARG A 49 1.58 2.25 -14.73
N ALA A 50 2.89 2.10 -14.59
CA ALA A 50 3.82 2.21 -15.72
C ALA A 50 3.50 1.15 -16.80
N GLN A 51 3.28 -0.10 -16.39
CA GLN A 51 2.90 -1.19 -17.30
C GLN A 51 1.54 -1.01 -17.99
N MET A 52 0.66 -0.16 -17.45
CA MET A 52 -0.62 0.19 -18.09
C MET A 52 -0.49 1.34 -19.09
N GLN A 53 0.62 2.08 -19.07
CA GLN A 53 0.90 3.20 -19.98
C GLN A 53 1.79 2.80 -21.17
N ASP A 54 2.41 1.62 -21.12
CA ASP A 54 3.11 0.95 -22.22
C ASP A 54 2.14 0.22 -23.17
#